data_AF-A0A2W4LMH4-F1
#
_entry.id   AF-A0A2W4LMH4-F1
#
_cell.length_a   1.000
_cell.length_b   1.000
_cell.length_c   1.000
_cell.angle_alpha   90.00
_cell.angle_beta   90.00
_cell.angle_gamma   90.00
#
_symmetry.space_group_name_H-M   'P 1'
#
loop_
_entity.id
_entity.type
_entity.pdbx_description
1 polymer ?
#
loop_
_entity_poly.entity_id
_entity_poly.type
_entity_poly.pdbx_seq_one_letter_code
_entity_poly.pdbx_strand_id
1 'polypeptide(L)'
;MSRASRACTLASILLGSIALVACRKAPSSNDAVPRASVEPAEAAPVASAPPVEPPWYVGTWSGGYEATLQPVEKMPGAVREWAKDDGTQASGKGTLTLTVDDSGRVSGASEGPLGALAITGVADENALRLSLAPREEASVGAFRGTLVATSQGDAVRGTLKAASGDGLLLRSGAVELRRSP
;
A
#
# COMPACT_ATOMS: atom_id res chain seq x y z
N MET A 1 -24.95 10.84 -43.14
CA MET A 1 -26.04 10.57 -42.19
C MET A 1 -25.58 11.01 -40.81
N SER A 2 -26.05 12.20 -40.40
CA SER A 2 -25.64 12.92 -39.20
C SER A 2 -26.51 12.48 -38.01
N ARG A 3 -25.92 12.12 -36.87
CA ARG A 3 -26.67 11.88 -35.63
C ARG A 3 -26.11 12.76 -34.51
N ALA A 4 -27.02 13.58 -34.00
CA ALA A 4 -26.82 14.74 -33.17
C ALA A 4 -26.48 14.41 -31.72
N SER A 5 -25.63 15.27 -31.15
CA SER A 5 -25.35 15.45 -29.73
C SER A 5 -26.64 15.59 -28.92
N ARG A 6 -26.69 14.92 -27.76
CA ARG A 6 -27.60 15.28 -26.67
C ARG A 6 -26.76 15.56 -25.43
N ALA A 7 -26.57 16.84 -25.18
CA ALA A 7 -26.22 17.37 -23.88
C ALA A 7 -27.41 17.12 -22.93
N CYS A 8 -27.14 16.54 -21.77
CA CYS A 8 -28.10 16.52 -20.67
C CYS A 8 -27.44 17.22 -19.47
N THR A 9 -28.25 18.09 -18.91
CA THR A 9 -27.89 19.28 -18.15
C THR A 9 -28.16 19.02 -16.66
N LEU A 10 -27.25 19.52 -15.81
CA LEU A 10 -27.43 19.97 -14.41
C LEU A 10 -28.17 19.08 -13.40
N ALA A 11 -27.47 18.76 -12.30
CA ALA A 11 -28.06 18.83 -10.96
C ALA A 11 -26.98 19.09 -9.89
N SER A 12 -26.83 20.36 -9.52
CA SER A 12 -26.11 20.87 -8.36
C SER A 12 -26.74 20.37 -7.05
N ILE A 13 -26.00 19.73 -6.14
CA ILE A 13 -26.45 19.50 -4.76
C ILE A 13 -25.29 19.60 -3.76
N LEU A 14 -25.42 20.66 -2.95
CA LEU A 14 -24.96 20.95 -1.58
C LEU A 14 -23.48 20.93 -1.17
N LEU A 15 -23.02 22.17 -0.93
CA LEU A 15 -22.13 22.58 0.16
C LEU A 15 -22.51 21.92 1.50
N GLY A 16 -21.52 21.29 2.14
CA GLY A 16 -21.57 20.84 3.53
C GLY A 16 -20.29 21.23 4.25
N SER A 17 -20.17 22.52 4.59
CA SER A 17 -19.08 23.05 5.42
C SER A 17 -19.31 22.65 6.88
N ILE A 18 -18.58 21.65 7.37
CA ILE A 18 -18.49 21.36 8.81
C ILE A 18 -17.11 21.82 9.28
N ALA A 19 -17.07 23.05 9.79
CA ALA A 19 -15.96 23.57 10.59
C ALA A 19 -16.20 23.16 12.05
N LEU A 20 -15.39 22.24 12.57
CA LEU A 20 -15.26 22.01 14.00
C LEU A 20 -13.85 22.40 14.43
N VAL A 21 -13.75 23.66 14.83
CA VAL A 21 -12.69 24.21 15.68
C VAL A 21 -12.86 23.62 17.07
N ALA A 22 -11.86 22.89 17.56
CA ALA A 22 -11.74 22.60 18.99
C ALA A 22 -10.26 22.65 19.39
N CYS A 23 -9.76 23.87 19.62
CA CYS A 23 -8.60 24.09 20.47
C CYS A 23 -8.92 23.58 21.87
N ARG A 24 -8.13 22.62 22.38
CA ARG A 24 -8.00 22.44 23.83
C ARG A 24 -6.54 22.63 24.24
N LYS A 25 -6.41 23.57 25.16
CA LYS A 25 -5.23 24.19 25.73
C LYS A 25 -5.04 23.65 27.15
N ALA A 26 -3.80 23.27 27.47
CA ALA A 26 -3.20 23.15 28.82
C ALA A 26 -3.74 22.03 29.76
N PRO A 27 -2.99 21.60 30.80
CA PRO A 27 -1.82 22.22 31.40
C PRO A 27 -0.56 21.34 31.53
N SER A 28 0.57 22.04 31.61
CA SER A 28 1.83 21.56 32.16
C SER A 28 1.71 21.56 33.68
N SER A 29 1.76 20.39 34.31
CA SER A 29 1.93 20.26 35.76
C SER A 29 3.39 19.91 36.04
N ASN A 30 4.09 20.89 36.58
CA ASN A 30 5.43 20.79 37.12
C ASN A 30 5.26 20.47 38.61
N ASP A 31 5.19 19.18 38.96
CA ASP A 31 5.19 18.74 40.36
C ASP A 31 6.62 18.42 40.79
N ALA A 32 7.17 19.34 41.59
CA ALA A 32 8.45 19.19 42.26
C ALA A 32 8.28 18.27 43.47
N VAL A 33 8.74 17.03 43.33
CA VAL A 33 8.72 16.02 44.41
C VAL A 33 9.93 16.23 45.33
N PRO A 34 9.79 16.08 46.67
CA PRO A 34 10.86 16.24 47.65
C PRO A 34 12.01 15.22 47.45
N ARG A 35 13.23 15.74 47.58
CA ARG A 35 14.49 15.02 47.45
C ARG A 35 14.78 14.25 48.75
N ALA A 36 14.40 12.99 48.82
CA ALA A 36 14.89 12.07 49.85
C ALA A 36 16.30 11.58 49.44
N SER A 37 17.30 11.87 50.28
CA SER A 37 18.62 11.23 50.19
C SER A 37 18.49 9.76 50.54
N VAL A 38 18.64 8.89 49.55
CA VAL A 38 18.76 7.45 49.74
C VAL A 38 20.23 7.09 49.55
N GLU A 39 20.78 6.35 50.51
CA GLU A 39 22.11 5.75 50.46
C GLU A 39 22.33 4.99 49.15
N PRO A 40 23.52 5.05 48.53
CA PRO A 40 23.81 4.33 47.31
C PRO A 40 23.92 2.85 47.62
N ALA A 41 22.84 2.11 47.39
CA ALA A 41 22.86 0.66 47.33
C ALA A 41 23.71 0.25 46.12
N GLU A 42 24.75 -0.53 46.40
CA GLU A 42 25.66 -1.10 45.41
C GLU A 42 24.84 -1.89 44.37
N ALA A 43 24.77 -1.35 43.15
CA ALA A 43 23.94 -1.86 42.08
C ALA A 43 24.46 -3.26 41.67
N ALA A 44 23.63 -4.28 41.86
CA ALA A 44 23.90 -5.61 41.34
C ALA A 44 24.12 -5.53 39.82
N PRO A 45 25.08 -6.29 39.26
CA PRO A 45 25.36 -6.28 37.83
C PRO A 45 24.09 -6.65 37.06
N VAL A 46 23.56 -5.68 36.31
CA VAL A 46 22.37 -5.88 35.48
C VAL A 46 22.78 -6.79 34.33
N ALA A 47 22.29 -8.04 34.37
CA ALA A 47 22.46 -8.97 33.27
C ALA A 47 21.90 -8.31 32.01
N SER A 48 22.77 -8.13 31.00
CA SER A 48 22.38 -7.59 29.71
C SER A 48 21.30 -8.48 29.10
N ALA A 49 20.12 -7.92 28.86
CA ALA A 49 19.06 -8.64 28.17
C ALA A 49 19.56 -9.12 26.79
N PRO A 50 19.17 -10.32 26.35
CA PRO A 50 19.57 -10.83 25.04
C PRO A 50 19.10 -9.89 23.92
N PRO A 51 19.86 -9.78 22.81
CA PRO A 51 19.46 -8.97 21.66
C PRO A 51 18.10 -9.42 21.13
N VAL A 52 17.17 -8.47 20.95
CA VAL A 52 15.88 -8.76 20.31
C VAL A 52 16.12 -8.88 18.82
N GLU A 53 15.86 -10.07 18.27
CA GLU A 53 15.95 -10.29 16.82
C GLU A 53 14.88 -9.45 16.10
N PRO A 54 15.23 -8.76 15.01
CA PRO A 54 14.27 -7.97 14.27
C PRO A 54 13.20 -8.86 13.64
N PRO A 55 11.94 -8.38 13.52
CA PRO A 55 10.90 -9.11 12.81
C PRO A 55 11.31 -9.49 11.39
N TRP A 56 10.80 -10.63 10.90
CA TRP A 56 11.20 -11.22 9.61
C TRP A 56 11.08 -10.24 8.44
N TYR A 57 10.13 -9.30 8.50
CA TYR A 57 9.82 -8.36 7.43
C TYR A 57 10.75 -7.15 7.37
N VAL A 58 11.48 -6.81 8.44
CA VAL A 58 12.28 -5.56 8.52
C VAL A 58 13.47 -5.59 7.56
N GLY A 59 13.54 -4.64 6.63
CA GLY A 59 14.63 -4.52 5.67
C GLY A 59 14.18 -4.19 4.25
N THR A 60 15.09 -4.33 3.30
CA THR A 60 14.83 -4.08 1.87
C THR A 60 14.48 -5.37 1.15
N TRP A 61 13.46 -5.31 0.31
CA TRP A 61 12.96 -6.43 -0.48
C TRP A 61 12.89 -6.03 -1.94
N SER A 62 13.32 -6.93 -2.82
CA SER A 62 13.30 -6.74 -4.27
C SER A 62 12.74 -7.97 -4.95
N GLY A 63 12.00 -7.78 -6.03
CA GLY A 63 11.49 -8.89 -6.82
C GLY A 63 10.69 -8.43 -8.01
N GLY A 64 9.76 -9.26 -8.44
CA GLY A 64 8.99 -9.01 -9.64
C GLY A 64 7.63 -9.66 -9.64
N TYR A 65 6.87 -9.30 -10.67
CA TYR A 65 5.55 -9.82 -10.94
C TYR A 65 5.35 -10.00 -12.43
N GLU A 66 4.37 -10.81 -12.80
CA GLU A 66 3.87 -10.92 -14.16
C GLU A 66 2.39 -10.53 -14.16
N ALA A 67 2.10 -9.34 -14.71
CA ALA A 67 0.73 -8.86 -14.85
C ALA A 67 0.06 -9.56 -16.04
N THR A 68 -1.13 -10.10 -15.77
CA THR A 68 -1.97 -10.78 -16.74
C THR A 68 -3.41 -10.29 -16.59
N LEU A 69 -4.25 -10.55 -17.59
CA LEU A 69 -5.68 -10.24 -17.52
C LEU A 69 -6.31 -10.92 -16.30
N GLN A 70 -6.97 -10.12 -15.45
CA GLN A 70 -7.75 -10.69 -14.35
C GLN A 70 -9.09 -11.22 -14.90
N PRO A 71 -9.41 -12.51 -14.68
CA PRO A 71 -10.69 -13.06 -15.11
C PRO A 71 -11.84 -12.33 -14.41
N VAL A 72 -12.81 -11.86 -15.19
CA VAL A 72 -14.04 -11.24 -14.68
C VAL A 72 -15.21 -12.16 -14.96
N GLU A 73 -15.99 -12.48 -13.93
CA GLU A 73 -17.21 -13.25 -14.09
C GLU A 73 -18.28 -12.40 -14.79
N LYS A 74 -18.76 -12.88 -15.94
CA LYS A 74 -19.74 -12.18 -16.78
C LYS A 74 -21.17 -12.50 -16.32
N MET A 75 -21.57 -11.94 -15.19
CA MET A 75 -22.95 -12.02 -14.73
C MET A 75 -23.88 -11.09 -15.53
N PRO A 76 -25.20 -11.38 -15.63
CA PRO A 76 -26.16 -10.45 -16.23
C PRO A 76 -26.07 -9.07 -15.57
N GLY A 77 -25.86 -8.02 -16.37
CA GLY A 77 -25.64 -6.65 -15.88
C GLY A 77 -24.17 -6.25 -15.70
N ALA A 78 -23.22 -7.13 -16.00
CA ALA A 78 -21.80 -6.77 -16.03
C ALA A 78 -21.51 -5.67 -17.07
N VAL A 79 -20.47 -4.88 -16.79
CA VAL A 79 -19.99 -3.81 -17.68
C VAL A 79 -19.54 -4.43 -19.00
N ARG A 80 -20.18 -4.04 -20.12
CA ARG A 80 -19.95 -4.66 -21.43
C ARG A 80 -18.53 -4.41 -21.94
N GLU A 81 -17.94 -3.30 -21.50
CA GLU A 81 -16.59 -2.85 -21.84
C GLU A 81 -15.51 -3.82 -21.32
N TRP A 82 -15.74 -4.52 -20.21
CA TRP A 82 -14.79 -5.54 -19.73
C TRP A 82 -14.62 -6.71 -20.72
N ALA A 83 -15.60 -6.95 -21.59
CA ALA A 83 -15.48 -7.97 -22.63
C ALA A 83 -14.62 -7.53 -23.83
N LYS A 84 -14.26 -6.24 -23.91
CA LYS A 84 -13.41 -5.69 -24.98
C LYS A 84 -11.92 -5.76 -24.64
N ASP A 85 -11.58 -6.02 -23.39
CA ASP A 85 -10.20 -6.21 -22.96
C ASP A 85 -9.69 -7.56 -23.46
N ASP A 86 -8.73 -7.54 -24.37
CA ASP A 86 -8.09 -8.73 -24.93
C ASP A 86 -6.92 -9.24 -24.06
N GLY A 87 -6.61 -8.54 -22.97
CA GLY A 87 -5.54 -8.89 -22.05
C GLY A 87 -4.15 -8.54 -22.54
N THR A 88 -3.98 -7.87 -23.68
CA THR A 88 -2.67 -7.50 -24.22
C THR A 88 -2.13 -6.22 -23.58
N GLN A 89 -3.00 -5.23 -23.37
CA GLN A 89 -2.63 -3.95 -22.76
C GLN A 89 -2.21 -4.15 -21.31
N ALA A 90 -1.15 -3.48 -20.85
CA ALA A 90 -0.70 -3.51 -19.44
C ALA A 90 -0.44 -4.92 -18.88
N SER A 91 -0.09 -5.87 -19.75
CA SER A 91 0.36 -7.21 -19.37
C SER A 91 1.86 -7.35 -19.60
N GLY A 92 2.53 -8.16 -18.77
CA GLY A 92 3.96 -8.41 -18.86
C GLY A 92 4.68 -8.37 -17.51
N LYS A 93 6.00 -8.41 -17.55
CA LYS A 93 6.85 -8.47 -16.36
C LYS A 93 7.10 -7.08 -15.80
N GLY A 94 6.99 -6.94 -14.48
CA GLY A 94 7.37 -5.74 -13.76
C GLY A 94 8.22 -6.05 -12.53
N THR A 95 8.82 -5.00 -11.98
CA THR A 95 9.75 -5.05 -10.84
C THR A 95 9.15 -4.33 -9.64
N LEU A 96 9.55 -4.76 -8.45
CA LEU A 96 9.10 -4.22 -7.17
C LEU A 96 10.31 -4.02 -6.27
N THR A 97 10.35 -2.89 -5.56
CA THR A 97 11.34 -2.62 -4.52
C THR A 97 10.63 -2.03 -3.31
N LEU A 98 10.81 -2.66 -2.15
CA LEU A 98 10.16 -2.28 -0.89
C LEU A 98 11.23 -2.08 0.19
N THR A 99 10.94 -1.19 1.12
CA THR A 99 11.64 -1.04 2.39
C THR A 99 10.61 -1.11 3.50
N VAL A 100 10.87 -1.95 4.50
CA VAL A 100 10.05 -2.11 5.69
C VAL A 100 10.85 -1.63 6.90
N ASP A 101 10.30 -0.66 7.62
CA ASP A 101 10.92 -0.15 8.85
C ASP A 101 10.61 -1.04 10.07
N ASP A 102 11.19 -0.68 11.22
CA ASP A 102 11.02 -1.39 12.50
C ASP A 102 9.59 -1.36 13.04
N SER A 103 8.78 -0.38 12.63
CA SER A 103 7.37 -0.27 12.96
C SER A 103 6.46 -1.11 12.05
N GLY A 104 7.04 -1.78 11.05
CA GLY A 104 6.30 -2.53 10.04
C GLY A 104 5.67 -1.66 8.95
N ARG A 105 6.03 -0.37 8.83
CA ARG A 105 5.56 0.43 7.69
C ARG A 105 6.35 0.09 6.46
N VAL A 106 5.64 -0.04 5.35
CA VAL A 106 6.21 -0.37 4.05
C VAL A 106 6.15 0.85 3.14
N SER A 107 7.28 1.15 2.50
CA SER A 107 7.38 2.12 1.41
C SER A 107 8.11 1.50 0.23
N GLY A 108 7.82 1.93 -1.00
CA GLY A 108 8.46 1.34 -2.16
C GLY A 108 8.02 1.86 -3.51
N ALA A 109 8.42 1.11 -4.53
CA ALA A 109 8.27 1.44 -5.94
C ALA A 109 7.91 0.18 -6.75
N SER A 110 7.12 0.38 -7.80
CA SER A 110 6.92 -0.61 -8.87
C SER A 110 7.21 0.03 -10.21
N GLU A 111 7.82 -0.73 -11.12
CA GLU A 111 7.96 -0.38 -12.54
C GLU A 111 7.49 -1.54 -13.41
N GLY A 112 7.10 -1.24 -14.65
CA GLY A 112 6.68 -2.25 -15.63
C GLY A 112 5.38 -1.89 -16.34
N PRO A 113 4.60 -2.88 -16.81
CA PRO A 113 3.45 -2.67 -17.69
C PRO A 113 2.27 -1.97 -17.01
N LEU A 114 2.22 -1.95 -15.67
CA LEU A 114 1.22 -1.21 -14.90
C LEU A 114 1.59 0.27 -14.72
N GLY A 115 2.73 0.70 -15.25
CA GLY A 115 3.30 2.03 -15.06
C GLY A 115 4.16 2.15 -13.80
N ALA A 116 4.67 3.36 -13.56
CA ALA A 116 5.46 3.68 -12.37
C ALA A 116 4.53 3.93 -11.17
N LEU A 117 4.59 3.06 -10.16
CA LEU A 117 3.72 3.12 -8.98
C LEU A 117 4.54 3.37 -7.71
N ALA A 118 4.03 4.24 -6.85
CA ALA A 118 4.42 4.33 -5.45
C ALA A 118 3.70 3.23 -4.66
N ILE A 119 4.43 2.61 -3.73
CA ILE A 119 3.91 1.54 -2.87
C ILE A 119 3.95 2.03 -1.43
N THR A 120 2.84 1.83 -0.72
CA THR A 120 2.73 2.09 0.72
C THR A 120 1.97 0.94 1.37
N GLY A 121 2.21 0.67 2.64
CA GLY A 121 1.47 -0.38 3.32
C GLY A 121 1.99 -0.69 4.70
N VAL A 122 1.61 -1.88 5.18
CA VAL A 122 2.03 -2.41 6.47
C VAL A 122 2.45 -3.88 6.33
N ALA A 123 3.43 -4.26 7.13
CA ALA A 123 3.86 -5.62 7.38
C ALA A 123 3.46 -6.00 8.81
N ASP A 124 2.91 -7.19 8.96
CA ASP A 124 2.65 -7.80 10.26
C ASP A 124 3.32 -9.18 10.32
N GLU A 125 3.12 -9.91 11.42
CA GLU A 125 3.73 -11.22 11.64
C GLU A 125 3.39 -12.24 10.54
N ASN A 126 2.26 -12.08 9.84
CA ASN A 126 1.76 -13.05 8.88
C ASN A 126 1.82 -12.56 7.43
N ALA A 127 1.66 -11.27 7.19
CA ALA A 127 1.42 -10.75 5.86
C ALA A 127 1.95 -9.33 5.61
N LEU A 128 2.23 -9.06 4.34
CA LEU A 128 2.42 -7.74 3.76
C LEU A 128 1.12 -7.31 3.07
N ARG A 129 0.59 -6.14 3.44
CA ARG A 129 -0.63 -5.56 2.87
C ARG A 129 -0.30 -4.19 2.30
N LEU A 130 -0.19 -4.13 0.98
CA LEU A 130 0.30 -2.95 0.27
C LEU A 130 -0.76 -2.36 -0.65
N SER A 131 -0.74 -1.05 -0.78
CA SER A 131 -1.47 -0.27 -1.76
C SER A 131 -0.49 0.31 -2.78
N LEU A 132 -0.88 0.27 -4.05
CA LEU A 132 -0.14 0.81 -5.17
C LEU A 132 -0.92 1.98 -5.77
N ALA A 133 -0.24 3.11 -5.94
CA ALA A 133 -0.79 4.31 -6.56
C ALA A 133 0.20 4.88 -7.59
N PRO A 134 -0.27 5.56 -8.65
CA PRO A 134 0.61 6.23 -9.60
C PRO A 134 1.55 7.21 -8.89
N ARG A 135 2.84 7.21 -9.25
CA ARG A 135 3.83 8.12 -8.67
C ARG A 135 3.71 9.56 -9.20
N GLU A 136 3.37 9.70 -10.47
CA GLU A 136 3.15 10.99 -11.14
C GLU A 136 1.66 11.31 -11.21
N GLU A 137 1.31 12.59 -11.40
CA GLU A 137 -0.09 13.00 -11.61
C GLU A 137 -0.71 12.14 -12.70
N ALA A 138 -1.90 11.60 -12.39
CA ALA A 138 -2.54 10.49 -13.07
C ALA A 138 -2.42 10.57 -14.60
N SER A 139 -1.40 9.91 -15.15
CA SER A 139 -1.30 9.68 -16.58
C SER A 139 -2.54 8.91 -17.01
N VAL A 140 -3.10 9.28 -18.16
CA VAL A 140 -4.28 8.59 -18.71
C VAL A 140 -3.92 7.10 -18.86
N GLY A 141 -4.61 6.24 -18.10
CA GLY A 141 -4.32 4.80 -18.05
C GLY A 141 -3.44 4.33 -16.88
N ALA A 142 -3.12 5.20 -15.91
CA ALA A 142 -2.35 4.79 -14.73
C ALA A 142 -3.13 3.78 -13.88
N PHE A 143 -2.44 2.75 -13.41
CA PHE A 143 -3.03 1.69 -12.60
C PHE A 143 -2.98 2.03 -11.10
N ARG A 144 -3.95 1.51 -10.36
CA ARG A 144 -3.97 1.47 -8.90
C ARG A 144 -4.24 0.04 -8.47
N GLY A 145 -3.74 -0.34 -7.31
CA GLY A 145 -3.87 -1.73 -6.90
C GLY A 145 -3.58 -2.03 -5.44
N THR A 146 -3.66 -3.32 -5.14
CA THR A 146 -3.33 -3.89 -3.85
C THR A 146 -2.47 -5.12 -4.04
N LEU A 147 -1.48 -5.30 -3.17
CA LEU A 147 -0.69 -6.51 -3.07
C LEU A 147 -0.85 -7.10 -1.67
N VAL A 148 -1.24 -8.36 -1.60
CA VAL A 148 -1.24 -9.15 -0.37
C VAL A 148 -0.25 -10.29 -0.55
N ALA A 149 0.72 -10.39 0.35
CA ALA A 149 1.76 -11.41 0.30
C ALA A 149 2.06 -11.98 1.69
N THR A 150 2.49 -13.23 1.75
CA THR A 150 2.85 -13.94 2.99
C THR A 150 4.30 -14.40 2.93
N SER A 151 4.92 -14.54 4.10
CA SER A 151 6.26 -15.08 4.23
C SER A 151 6.28 -16.58 3.90
N GLN A 152 7.28 -17.00 3.12
CA GLN A 152 7.58 -18.38 2.75
C GLN A 152 9.09 -18.60 2.83
N GLY A 153 9.60 -18.75 4.06
CA GLY A 153 11.03 -18.88 4.33
C GLY A 153 11.77 -17.58 4.00
N ASP A 154 12.72 -17.65 3.06
CA ASP A 154 13.53 -16.49 2.65
C ASP A 154 12.87 -15.62 1.57
N ALA A 155 11.66 -15.99 1.14
CA ALA A 155 10.91 -15.28 0.12
C ALA A 155 9.53 -14.85 0.64
N VAL A 156 9.00 -13.80 0.04
CA VAL A 156 7.63 -13.35 0.23
C VAL A 156 6.87 -13.62 -1.06
N ARG A 157 5.72 -14.29 -0.97
CA ARG A 157 4.89 -14.60 -2.14
C ARG A 157 3.48 -14.08 -1.97
N GLY A 158 2.92 -13.54 -3.04
CA GLY A 158 1.62 -12.88 -2.97
C GLY A 158 0.91 -12.74 -4.29
N THR A 159 -0.22 -12.05 -4.23
CA THR A 159 -1.03 -11.71 -5.40
C THR A 159 -1.21 -10.20 -5.48
N LEU A 160 -0.81 -9.65 -6.61
CA LEU A 160 -1.09 -8.28 -7.01
C LEU A 160 -2.43 -8.26 -7.76
N LYS A 161 -3.29 -7.31 -7.43
CA LYS A 161 -4.48 -6.95 -8.21
C LYS A 161 -4.43 -5.47 -8.51
N ALA A 162 -4.66 -5.09 -9.75
CA ALA A 162 -4.60 -3.71 -10.21
C ALA A 162 -5.72 -3.41 -11.21
N ALA A 163 -6.18 -2.17 -11.21
CA ALA A 163 -7.17 -1.64 -12.12
C ALA A 163 -6.68 -0.33 -12.73
N SER A 164 -7.02 -0.08 -13.99
CA SER A 164 -6.83 1.23 -14.62
C SER A 164 -7.70 2.30 -13.95
N GLY A 165 -7.37 3.58 -14.15
CA GLY A 165 -8.13 4.70 -13.59
C GLY A 165 -9.62 4.74 -13.98
N ASP A 166 -9.99 4.18 -15.14
CA ASP A 166 -11.38 4.02 -15.60
C ASP A 166 -12.03 2.69 -15.17
N GLY A 167 -11.27 1.80 -14.53
CA GLY A 167 -11.73 0.48 -14.10
C GLY A 167 -12.04 -0.50 -15.23
N LEU A 168 -11.68 -0.19 -16.48
CA LEU A 168 -11.97 -1.06 -17.63
C LEU A 168 -10.92 -2.16 -17.84
N LEU A 169 -9.69 -1.93 -17.39
CA LEU A 169 -8.60 -2.90 -17.46
C LEU A 169 -8.32 -3.43 -16.06
N LEU A 170 -8.43 -4.75 -15.90
CA LEU A 170 -8.16 -5.42 -14.63
C LEU A 170 -6.99 -6.38 -14.82
N ARG A 171 -5.97 -6.24 -13.98
CA ARG A 171 -4.75 -7.05 -14.05
C ARG A 171 -4.51 -7.74 -12.72
N SER A 172 -4.04 -8.97 -12.80
CA SER A 172 -3.58 -9.74 -11.65
C SER A 172 -2.23 -10.39 -11.94
N GLY A 173 -1.43 -10.59 -10.91
CA GLY A 173 -0.13 -11.24 -11.05
C GLY A 173 0.33 -11.90 -9.77
N ALA A 174 1.01 -13.04 -9.91
CA ALA A 174 1.79 -13.59 -8.81
C ALA A 174 3.01 -12.71 -8.58
N VAL A 175 3.34 -12.51 -7.31
CA VAL A 175 4.49 -11.71 -6.87
C VAL A 175 5.44 -12.61 -6.08
N GLU A 176 6.73 -12.50 -6.37
CA GLU A 176 7.80 -13.04 -5.53
C GLU A 176 8.77 -11.91 -5.19
N LEU A 177 9.04 -11.73 -3.90
CA LEU A 177 10.03 -10.79 -3.36
C LEU A 177 11.06 -11.58 -2.56
N ARG A 178 12.31 -11.14 -2.63
CA ARG A 178 13.41 -11.65 -1.83
C ARG A 178 14.09 -10.51 -1.12
N ARG A 179 14.63 -10.78 0.06
CA ARG A 179 15.41 -9.80 0.80
C ARG A 179 16.62 -9.40 -0.05
N SER A 180 16.81 -8.10 -0.24
CA SER A 180 18.01 -7.58 -0.90
C SER A 180 19.19 -7.73 0.07
N PRO A 181 20.37 -8.13 -0.42
CA PRO A 181 21.57 -8.24 0.41
C PRO A 181 22.00 -6.89 1.00
#